data_AF-A0A2D4HID6-F1
#
_entry.id   AF-A0A2D4HID6-F1
#
_cell.length_a   1.000
_cell.length_b   1.000
_cell.length_c   1.000
_cell.angle_alpha   90.00
_cell.angle_beta   90.00
_cell.angle_gamma   90.00
#
_symmetry.space_group_name_H-M   'P 1'
#
loop_
_entity.id
_entity.type
_entity.pdbx_description
1 polymer ?
#
loop_
_entity_poly.entity_id
_entity_poly.type
_entity_poly.pdbx_seq_one_letter_code
_entity_poly.pdbx_strand_id
1 'polypeptide(L)'
;RASFYLRFQNVVETKEEDMAIIMVEIIAEALQRDKREIINELDEVYRVYVNYARQYRLPKEVHVCFAQKKVRDIIYKITRDELMTYKGKEIITLKQILERVCEQRKDYCFLGVLLNKITYYLDG
;
A
#
# COMPACT_ATOMS: atom_id res chain seq x y z
N ARG A 1 -17.96 2.62 9.93
CA ARG A 1 -17.52 1.41 9.19
C ARG A 1 -16.01 1.48 9.06
N ALA A 2 -15.25 0.47 9.52
CA ALA A 2 -13.79 0.49 9.37
C ALA A 2 -13.47 0.29 7.90
N SER A 3 -12.89 1.31 7.26
CA SER A 3 -12.55 1.26 5.84
C SER A 3 -11.20 0.55 5.65
N PHE A 4 -11.14 -0.34 4.67
CA PHE A 4 -10.00 -1.22 4.49
C PHE A 4 -9.07 -0.70 3.41
N TYR A 5 -8.35 0.37 3.74
CA TYR A 5 -7.49 1.05 2.77
C TYR A 5 -6.06 0.51 2.73
N LEU A 6 -5.52 0.40 1.51
CA LEU A 6 -4.08 0.44 1.22
C LEU A 6 -3.75 1.65 0.38
N ARG A 7 -2.54 2.16 0.58
CA ARG A 7 -1.98 3.29 -0.16
C ARG A 7 -0.86 2.77 -1.04
N PHE A 8 -0.90 3.11 -2.32
CA PHE A 8 0.07 2.70 -3.33
C PHE A 8 0.80 3.93 -3.84
N GLN A 9 2.12 3.91 -3.73
CA GLN A 9 3.00 4.99 -4.17
C GLN A 9 3.74 4.58 -5.45
N ASN A 10 4.26 5.57 -6.16
CA ASN A 10 5.01 5.40 -7.42
C ASN A 10 4.22 4.79 -8.59
N VAL A 11 2.89 4.77 -8.52
CA VAL A 11 2.05 4.38 -9.66
C VAL A 11 2.19 5.43 -10.77
N VAL A 12 2.59 4.99 -11.97
CA VAL A 12 2.84 5.89 -13.11
C VAL A 12 1.57 6.64 -13.49
N GLU A 13 1.68 7.95 -13.76
CA GLU A 13 0.55 8.75 -14.26
C GLU A 13 0.53 8.76 -15.79
N THR A 14 -0.58 8.33 -16.38
CA THR A 14 -0.89 8.66 -17.78
C THR A 14 -2.22 9.43 -17.87
N LYS A 15 -2.46 10.05 -19.03
CA LYS A 15 -3.52 11.07 -19.19
C LYS A 15 -4.93 10.50 -19.33
N GLU A 16 -5.08 9.22 -19.70
CA GLU A 16 -6.37 8.62 -20.11
C GLU A 16 -6.64 7.26 -19.44
N GLU A 17 -5.97 6.97 -18.33
CA GLU A 17 -6.09 5.68 -17.67
C GLU A 17 -7.26 5.62 -16.67
N ASP A 18 -7.99 4.51 -16.72
CA ASP A 18 -8.91 4.10 -15.66
C ASP A 18 -8.12 3.53 -14.48
N MET A 19 -8.15 4.25 -13.35
CA MET A 19 -7.41 3.87 -12.14
C MET A 19 -7.86 2.53 -11.58
N ALA A 20 -9.14 2.18 -11.70
CA ALA A 20 -9.62 0.89 -11.22
C ALA A 20 -8.99 -0.24 -12.03
N ILE A 21 -8.93 -0.11 -13.36
CA ILE A 21 -8.35 -1.12 -14.25
C ILE A 21 -6.85 -1.30 -13.98
N ILE A 22 -6.10 -0.20 -13.82
CA ILE A 22 -4.67 -0.27 -13.50
C ILE A 22 -4.43 -1.01 -12.18
N MET A 23 -5.18 -0.65 -11.13
CA MET A 23 -4.99 -1.25 -9.82
C MET A 23 -5.41 -2.72 -9.80
N VAL A 24 -6.47 -3.08 -10.53
CA VAL A 24 -6.86 -4.48 -10.75
C VAL A 24 -5.71 -5.23 -11.41
N GLU A 25 -5.10 -4.68 -12.46
CA GLU A 25 -4.00 -5.32 -13.17
C GLU A 25 -2.77 -5.55 -12.27
N ILE A 26 -2.32 -4.50 -11.56
CA ILE A 26 -1.18 -4.58 -10.65
C ILE A 26 -1.41 -5.63 -9.55
N ILE A 27 -2.60 -5.60 -8.93
CA ILE A 27 -2.93 -6.51 -7.83
C ILE A 27 -3.11 -7.94 -8.35
N ALA A 28 -3.74 -8.13 -9.50
CA ALA A 28 -3.91 -9.44 -10.12
C ALA A 28 -2.57 -10.08 -10.49
N GLU A 29 -1.64 -9.29 -11.05
CA GLU A 29 -0.28 -9.75 -11.37
C GLU A 29 0.48 -10.15 -10.10
N ALA A 30 0.46 -9.30 -9.07
CA ALA A 30 1.14 -9.58 -7.81
C ALA A 30 0.54 -10.78 -7.04
N LEU A 31 -0.76 -11.01 -7.15
CA LEU A 31 -1.43 -12.17 -6.53
C LEU A 31 -1.45 -13.40 -7.43
N GLN A 32 -1.03 -13.28 -8.69
CA GLN A 32 -1.21 -14.29 -9.75
C GLN A 32 -2.66 -14.82 -9.83
N ARG A 33 -3.64 -13.91 -9.70
CA ARG A 33 -5.08 -14.21 -9.74
C ARG A 33 -5.76 -13.57 -10.95
N ASP A 34 -6.97 -14.02 -11.25
CA ASP A 34 -7.74 -13.46 -12.37
C ASP A 34 -8.22 -12.02 -12.08
N LYS A 35 -8.11 -11.14 -13.08
CA LYS A 35 -8.53 -9.73 -12.99
C LYS A 35 -10.00 -9.56 -12.58
N ARG A 36 -10.88 -10.49 -12.98
CA ARG A 36 -12.32 -10.47 -12.66
C ARG A 36 -12.61 -10.86 -11.21
N GLU A 37 -11.73 -11.60 -10.56
CA GLU A 37 -11.87 -11.87 -9.12
C GLU A 37 -11.51 -10.61 -8.35
N ILE A 38 -10.39 -9.98 -8.71
CA ILE A 38 -9.88 -8.79 -8.03
C ILE A 38 -10.83 -7.60 -8.16
N ILE A 39 -11.45 -7.38 -9.33
CA ILE A 39 -12.37 -6.26 -9.50
C ILE A 39 -13.56 -6.30 -8.53
N ASN A 40 -14.03 -7.50 -8.17
CA ASN A 40 -15.13 -7.68 -7.20
C ASN A 40 -14.68 -7.51 -5.74
N GLU A 41 -13.37 -7.61 -5.48
CA GLU A 41 -12.78 -7.41 -4.15
C GLU A 41 -12.46 -5.93 -3.88
N LEU A 42 -12.41 -5.09 -4.92
CA LEU A 42 -12.20 -3.64 -4.86
C LEU A 42 -13.53 -2.90 -4.72
N ASP A 43 -13.59 -1.92 -3.81
CA ASP A 43 -14.79 -1.11 -3.56
C ASP A 43 -14.61 0.30 -4.13
N GLU A 44 -13.55 1.00 -3.72
CA GLU A 44 -13.24 2.36 -4.17
C GLU A 44 -11.76 2.49 -4.53
N VAL A 45 -11.47 3.16 -5.64
CA VAL A 45 -10.11 3.47 -6.09
C VAL A 45 -10.03 4.92 -6.50
N TYR A 46 -9.12 5.69 -5.88
CA TYR A 46 -8.93 7.10 -6.23
C TYR A 46 -7.49 7.55 -6.04
N ARG A 47 -7.12 8.62 -6.75
CA ARG A 47 -5.85 9.31 -6.52
C ARG A 47 -6.00 10.40 -5.49
N VAL A 48 -5.06 10.47 -4.57
CA VAL A 48 -5.02 11.53 -3.58
C VAL A 48 -4.32 12.75 -4.16
N TYR A 49 -5.03 13.86 -4.18
CA TYR A 49 -4.47 15.14 -4.57
C TYR A 49 -3.82 15.81 -3.36
N VAL A 50 -2.49 15.77 -3.30
CA VAL A 50 -1.70 16.47 -2.28
C VAL A 50 -0.90 17.59 -2.94
N ASN A 51 -0.97 18.81 -2.38
CA ASN A 51 -0.24 19.97 -2.89
C ASN A 51 1.27 19.72 -3.00
N TYR A 52 1.82 18.96 -2.05
CA TYR A 52 3.22 18.53 -2.09
C TYR A 52 3.56 17.79 -3.39
N ALA A 53 2.79 16.75 -3.74
CA ALA A 53 3.06 15.98 -4.95
C ALA A 53 2.99 16.86 -6.21
N ARG A 54 2.06 17.81 -6.25
CA ARG A 54 1.96 18.80 -7.34
C ARG A 54 3.18 19.72 -7.40
N GLN A 55 3.63 20.25 -6.27
CA GLN A 55 4.75 21.20 -6.22
C GLN A 55 6.07 20.53 -6.67
N TYR A 56 6.30 19.29 -6.26
CA TYR A 56 7.53 18.55 -6.54
C TYR A 56 7.43 17.61 -7.76
N ARG A 57 6.32 17.66 -8.51
CA ARG A 57 6.07 16.80 -9.70
C ARG A 57 6.24 15.31 -9.39
N LEU A 58 5.80 14.88 -8.21
CA LEU A 58 5.84 13.48 -7.80
C LEU A 58 4.58 12.74 -8.28
N PRO A 59 4.66 11.42 -8.55
CA PRO A 59 3.48 10.61 -8.81
C PRO A 59 2.51 10.69 -7.63
N LYS A 60 1.22 10.90 -7.90
CA LYS A 60 0.20 10.94 -6.85
C LYS A 60 -0.01 9.54 -6.28
N GLU A 61 -0.27 9.51 -4.99
CA GLU A 61 -0.60 8.28 -4.28
C GLU A 61 -2.01 7.80 -4.66
N VAL A 62 -2.16 6.48 -4.82
CA VAL A 62 -3.44 5.83 -5.11
C VAL A 62 -3.94 5.17 -3.84
N HIS A 63 -5.17 5.48 -3.45
CA HIS A 63 -5.86 4.84 -2.35
C HIS A 63 -6.84 3.81 -2.89
N VAL A 64 -6.79 2.61 -2.32
CA VAL A 64 -7.65 1.49 -2.69
C VAL A 64 -8.37 0.99 -1.45
N CYS A 65 -9.70 1.02 -1.49
CA CYS A 65 -10.58 0.39 -0.51
C CYS A 65 -10.91 -1.03 -0.96
N PHE A 66 -10.73 -1.99 -0.07
CA PHE A 66 -11.11 -3.38 -0.31
C PHE A 66 -12.43 -3.71 0.40
N ALA A 67 -13.26 -4.52 -0.26
CA ALA A 67 -14.50 -5.02 0.31
C ALA A 67 -14.25 -5.88 1.57
N GLN A 68 -13.15 -6.64 1.57
CA GLN A 68 -12.80 -7.57 2.65
C GLN A 68 -11.45 -7.24 3.29
N LYS A 69 -11.41 -7.23 4.63
CA LYS A 69 -10.17 -7.06 5.40
C LYS A 69 -9.13 -8.15 5.11
N LYS A 70 -9.57 -9.40 4.89
CA LYS A 70 -8.68 -10.53 4.66
C LYS A 70 -7.83 -10.34 3.40
N VAL A 71 -8.47 -9.95 2.30
CA VAL A 71 -7.80 -9.64 1.02
C VAL A 71 -6.73 -8.57 1.23
N ARG A 72 -7.11 -7.45 1.84
CA ARG A 72 -6.21 -6.33 2.15
C ARG A 72 -5.00 -6.76 2.98
N ASP A 73 -5.20 -7.63 3.98
CA ASP A 73 -4.11 -8.11 4.85
C ASP A 73 -3.21 -9.14 4.13
N ILE A 74 -3.75 -9.96 3.20
CA ILE A 74 -2.97 -10.88 2.36
C ILE A 74 -2.07 -10.09 1.41
N ILE A 75 -2.64 -9.11 0.70
CA ILE A 75 -1.89 -8.23 -0.22
C ILE A 75 -0.75 -7.57 0.54
N TYR A 76 -1.03 -7.00 1.71
CA TYR A 76 -0.01 -6.32 2.51
C TYR A 76 1.12 -7.23 3.02
N LYS A 77 0.87 -8.53 3.18
CA LYS A 77 1.93 -9.50 3.53
C LYS A 77 2.79 -9.80 2.33
N ILE A 78 2.16 -10.13 1.19
CA ILE A 78 2.86 -10.45 -0.05
C ILE A 78 3.74 -9.28 -0.48
N THR A 79 3.23 -8.05 -0.40
CA THR A 79 4.02 -6.86 -0.78
C THR A 79 5.18 -6.52 0.14
N ARG A 80 5.21 -7.08 1.35
CA ARG A 80 6.38 -6.94 2.24
C ARG A 80 7.49 -7.91 1.86
N ASP A 81 7.11 -9.09 1.39
CA ASP A 81 8.04 -10.16 1.06
C ASP A 81 8.53 -10.05 -0.39
N GLU A 82 7.64 -9.67 -1.30
CA GLU A 82 7.89 -9.49 -2.74
C GLU A 82 7.59 -8.06 -3.19
N LEU A 83 8.53 -7.48 -3.95
CA LEU A 83 8.36 -6.15 -4.51
C LEU A 83 7.39 -6.19 -5.71
N MET A 84 6.33 -5.40 -5.62
CA MET A 84 5.46 -5.14 -6.77
C MET A 84 6.17 -4.20 -7.74
N THR A 85 6.20 -4.56 -9.01
CA THR A 85 6.70 -3.68 -10.07
C THR A 85 5.59 -3.40 -11.08
N TYR A 86 5.54 -2.17 -11.57
CA TYR A 86 4.62 -1.77 -12.63
C TYR A 86 5.32 -0.83 -13.59
N LYS A 87 5.29 -1.16 -14.89
CA LYS A 87 5.98 -0.40 -15.94
C LYS A 87 7.45 -0.12 -15.59
N GLY A 88 8.14 -1.08 -14.98
CA GLY A 88 9.54 -0.97 -14.57
C GLY A 88 9.82 -0.09 -13.35
N LYS A 89 8.79 0.33 -12.60
CA LYS A 89 8.95 1.02 -11.32
C LYS A 89 8.44 0.17 -10.17
N GLU A 90 9.15 0.22 -9.06
CA GLU A 90 8.73 -0.41 -7.81
C GLU A 90 7.59 0.38 -7.17
N ILE A 91 6.52 -0.34 -6.83
CA ILE A 91 5.37 0.18 -6.13
C ILE A 91 5.56 -0.06 -4.65
N ILE A 92 5.50 1.02 -3.87
CA ILE A 92 5.54 0.93 -2.41
C ILE A 92 4.11 0.88 -1.90
N THR A 93 3.82 -0.08 -1.02
CA THR A 93 2.50 -0.25 -0.41
C THR A 93 2.53 0.09 1.07
N LEU A 94 1.59 0.93 1.51
CA LEU A 94 1.47 1.38 2.89
C LEU A 94 0.07 1.10 3.43
N LYS A 95 0.02 0.76 4.72
CA LYS A 95 -1.25 0.63 5.43
C LYS A 95 -1.80 2.02 5.78
N GLN A 96 -3.09 2.25 5.56
CA GLN A 96 -3.76 3.40 6.14
C GLN A 96 -3.84 3.21 7.67
N ILE A 97 -3.17 4.08 8.42
CA ILE A 97 -3.17 4.06 9.88
C ILE A 97 -3.74 5.40 10.36
N LEU A 98 -4.67 5.35 11.31
CA LEU A 98 -5.22 6.54 11.95
C LEU A 98 -4.11 7.25 12.73
N GLU A 99 -4.12 8.58 12.70
CA GLU A 99 -3.09 9.41 13.33
C GLU A 99 -2.89 9.10 14.82
N ARG A 100 -3.99 8.92 15.57
CA ARG A 100 -3.95 8.52 17.00
C ARG A 100 -3.14 7.24 17.24
N VAL A 101 -3.23 6.27 16.33
CA VAL A 101 -2.48 5.01 16.42
C VAL A 101 -1.01 5.24 16.07
N CYS A 102 -0.71 6.14 15.13
CA CYS A 102 0.66 6.55 14.84
C CYS A 102 1.29 7.29 16.01
N GLU A 103 0.57 8.17 16.69
CA GLU A 103 1.04 8.90 17.88
C GLU A 103 1.38 7.94 19.01
N GLN A 104 0.47 7.03 19.36
CA GLN A 104 0.72 6.00 20.37
C GLN A 104 1.96 5.15 20.06
N ARG A 105 2.23 4.87 18.79
CA ARG A 105 3.43 4.10 18.39
C ARG A 105 4.73 4.88 18.57
N LYS A 106 4.70 6.21 18.51
CA LYS A 106 5.89 7.05 18.74
C LYS A 106 6.37 6.91 20.19
N ASP A 107 5.43 6.80 21.12
CA ASP A 107 5.72 6.65 22.56
C ASP A 107 6.56 5.41 22.85
N TYR A 108 6.40 4.34 22.07
CA TYR A 108 7.12 3.08 22.23
C TYR A 108 8.28 2.89 21.23
N CYS A 109 8.61 3.90 20.42
CA CYS A 109 9.63 3.78 19.37
C CYS A 109 11.01 3.38 19.96
N PHE A 110 11.34 3.89 21.15
CA PHE A 110 12.57 3.54 21.87
C PHE A 110 12.66 2.03 22.18
N LEU A 111 11.54 1.40 22.51
CA LEU A 111 11.49 -0.02 22.86
C LEU A 111 11.74 -0.89 21.63
N GLY A 112 11.23 -0.49 20.47
CA GLY A 112 11.49 -1.16 19.20
C GLY A 112 12.98 -1.18 18.83
N VAL A 113 13.67 -0.04 19.01
CA VAL A 113 15.13 0.05 18.78
C VAL A 113 15.89 -0.87 19.73
N LEU A 114 15.51 -0.88 21.01
CA LEU A 114 16.16 -1.71 22.03
C LEU A 114 15.97 -3.21 21.74
N LEU A 115 14.74 -3.65 21.45
CA LEU A 115 14.44 -5.05 21.18
C LEU A 115 15.11 -5.54 19.91
N ASN A 116 15.07 -4.77 18.82
CA ASN A 116 15.79 -5.12 17.59
C ASN A 116 17.28 -5.30 17.85
N LYS A 117 17.88 -4.39 18.64
CA LYS A 117 19.29 -4.47 19.02
C LYS A 117 19.60 -5.76 19.79
N ILE A 118 18.76 -6.17 20.73
CA ILE A 118 18.91 -7.43 21.49
C ILE A 118 18.86 -8.64 20.54
N THR A 119 17.91 -8.66 19.60
CA THR A 119 17.78 -9.75 18.62
C THR A 119 19.07 -9.91 17.78
N TYR A 120 19.69 -8.82 17.34
CA TYR A 120 20.98 -8.88 16.62
C TYR A 120 22.15 -9.49 17.43
N TYR A 121 22.12 -9.40 18.77
CA TYR A 121 23.15 -10.02 19.63
C TYR A 121 22.85 -11.49 19.98
N LEU A 122 21.63 -11.98 19.70
CA LEU A 122 21.22 -13.36 19.98
C LEU A 122 21.23 -14.24 18.73
N ASP A 123 21.03 -13.66 17.55
CA ASP A 123 21.05 -14.36 16.25
C ASP A 123 22.42 -14.29 15.52
N GLY A 124 23.44 -13.69 16.15
CA GLY A 124 24.83 -13.62 15.65
C GLY A 124 25.78 -14.48 16.47
#